data_AF-W2W2V2-F1
#
_entry.id   AF-W2W2V2-F1
#
_cell.length_a   1.000
_cell.length_b   1.000
_cell.length_c   1.000
_cell.angle_alpha   90.00
_cell.angle_beta   90.00
_cell.angle_gamma   90.00
#
_symmetry.space_group_name_H-M   'P 1'
#
loop_
_entity.id
_entity.type
_entity.pdbx_description
1 polymer ?
#
loop_
_entity_poly.entity_id
_entity_poly.type
_entity_poly.pdbx_seq_one_letter_code
_entity_poly.pdbx_strand_id
1 'polypeptide(L)' 'MAASFRAVWSQLLKEGWKSSRPRGLETDYTYLRPGKTKADVRGVDYFVGGEELLKFLDRLAL' A
#
# COMPACT_ATOMS: atom_id res chain seq x y z
N MET A 1 1.43 7.13 18.52
CA MET A 1 2.72 7.49 17.90
C MET A 1 2.55 7.32 16.40
N ALA A 2 2.36 8.39 15.63
CA ALA A 2 2.18 8.28 14.18
C ALA A 2 3.52 7.86 13.56
N ALA A 3 3.69 6.56 13.27
CA ALA A 3 4.85 6.09 12.54
C ALA A 3 4.90 6.81 11.19
N SER A 4 6.08 7.32 10.81
CA SER A 4 6.23 7.94 9.50
C SER A 4 5.93 6.93 8.39
N PHE A 5 5.29 7.35 7.30
CA PHE A 5 4.97 6.48 6.16
C PHE A 5 6.18 5.64 5.71
N ARG A 6 7.39 6.20 5.77
CA ARG A 6 8.64 5.50 5.45
C ARG A 6 8.94 4.32 6.39
N ALA A 7 8.70 4.49 7.69
CA ALA A 7 8.90 3.43 8.68
C ALA A 7 7.88 2.30 8.48
N VAL A 8 6.61 2.66 8.28
CA VAL A 8 5.54 1.71 7.97
C VAL A 8 5.85 0.96 6.68
N TRP A 9 6.19 1.68 5.62
CA TRP A 9 6.54 1.08 4.33
C TRP A 9 7.75 0.14 4.42
N SER A 10 8.75 0.47 5.22
CA SER A 10 9.90 -0.42 5.48
C SER A 10 9.48 -1.74 6.14
N GLN A 11 8.51 -1.72 7.05
CA GLN A 11 7.94 -2.94 7.64
C GLN A 11 7.14 -3.75 6.62
N LEU A 12 6.29 -3.09 5.84
CA LEU A 12 5.51 -3.75 4.79
C LEU A 12 6.40 -4.42 3.74
N LEU A 13 7.52 -3.79 3.35
CA LEU A 13 8.50 -4.41 2.46
C LEU A 13 9.09 -5.71 3.04
N LYS A 14 9.32 -5.78 4.37
CA LYS A 14 9.78 -7.01 5.04
C LYS A 14 8.71 -8.09 5.05
N GLU A 15 7.44 -7.71 5.13
CA GLU A 15 6.30 -8.61 5.01
C GLU A 15 6.02 -9.06 3.56
N GLY A 16 6.79 -8.57 2.59
CA GLY A 16 6.67 -8.96 1.18
C GLY A 16 5.70 -8.13 0.36
N TRP A 17 5.29 -6.96 0.87
CA TRP A 17 4.53 -5.99 0.09
C TRP A 17 5.36 -5.46 -1.08
N LYS A 18 4.66 -5.07 -2.14
CA LYS A 18 5.28 -4.54 -3.36
C LYS A 18 4.65 -3.21 -3.73
N SER A 19 5.42 -2.32 -4.33
CA SER A 19 4.87 -1.13 -4.96
C SER A 19 5.06 -1.19 -6.47
N SER A 20 4.08 -0.67 -7.19
CA SER A 20 4.07 -0.54 -8.64
C SER A 20 4.04 0.95 -8.96
N ARG A 21 4.93 1.35 -9.87
CA ARG A 21 4.97 2.73 -10.35
C ARG A 21 3.72 3.01 -11.19
N PRO A 22 3.22 4.26 -11.16
CA PRO A 22 2.18 4.68 -12.09
C PRO A 22 2.63 4.43 -13.53
N ARG A 23 1.72 3.96 -14.40
CA ARG A 23 2.00 3.83 -15.84
C ARG A 23 1.11 4.78 -16.64
N GLY A 24 1.72 5.53 -17.55
CA GLY A 24 0.99 6.46 -18.44
C GLY A 24 0.44 7.67 -17.70
N LEU A 25 -0.90 7.76 -17.62
CA LEU A 25 -1.64 8.88 -17.02
C LEU A 25 -1.90 8.72 -15.51
N GLU A 26 -1.64 7.53 -14.94
CA GLU A 26 -1.68 7.35 -13.50
C GLU A 26 -0.59 8.23 -12.87
N THR A 27 -0.90 9.00 -11.83
CA THR A 27 0.09 9.81 -11.10
C THR A 27 0.49 9.15 -9.78
N ASP A 28 -0.40 8.32 -9.22
CA ASP A 28 -0.23 7.71 -7.92
C ASP A 28 0.46 6.35 -7.97
N TYR A 29 1.31 6.10 -6.96
CA TYR A 29 1.89 4.79 -6.73
C TYR A 29 0.82 3.79 -6.31
N THR A 30 0.92 2.56 -6.81
CA THR A 30 0.07 1.47 -6.33
C THR A 30 0.85 0.58 -5.37
N TYR A 31 0.25 0.24 -4.25
CA TYR A 31 0.79 -0.64 -3.23
C TYR A 31 0.02 -1.96 -3.25
N LEU A 32 0.75 -3.07 -3.19
CA LEU A 32 0.23 -4.42 -3.39
C LEU A 32 0.61 -5.28 -2.18
N ARG A 33 -0.37 -6.01 -1.65
CA ARG A 33 -0.12 -7.01 -0.62
C ARG A 33 0.74 -8.17 -1.14
N PRO A 34 1.47 -8.85 -0.25
CA PRO A 34 2.20 -10.05 -0.61
C PRO A 34 1.28 -11.08 -1.27
N GLY A 35 1.65 -11.54 -2.46
CA GLY A 35 0.86 -12.51 -3.23
C GLY A 35 -0.37 -11.93 -3.96
N LYS A 36 -0.60 -10.63 -3.89
CA LYS A 36 -1.75 -9.95 -4.53
C LYS A 36 -1.34 -9.11 -5.72
N THR A 37 -2.32 -8.81 -6.56
CA THR A 37 -2.16 -8.12 -7.83
C THR A 37 -3.15 -6.96 -7.97
N LYS A 38 -2.95 -6.10 -8.97
CA LYS A 38 -3.93 -5.05 -9.32
C LYS A 38 -5.27 -5.62 -9.84
N ALA A 39 -5.37 -6.94 -10.06
CA ALA A 39 -6.60 -7.61 -10.46
C ALA A 39 -7.47 -8.02 -9.25
N ASP A 40 -6.90 -7.98 -8.04
CA ASP A 40 -7.61 -8.25 -6.79
C ASP A 40 -8.44 -7.03 -6.34
N VAL A 41 -8.86 -6.95 -5.07
CA VAL A 41 -9.77 -5.91 -4.58
C VAL A 41 -9.02 -4.65 -4.15
N ARG A 42 -9.42 -3.48 -4.66
CA ARG A 42 -8.90 -2.17 -4.22
C ARG A 42 -9.32 -1.87 -2.79
N GLY A 43 -8.40 -1.34 -1.98
CA GLY A 43 -8.63 -1.02 -0.57
C GLY A 43 -8.56 -2.23 0.36
N VAL A 44 -8.21 -3.41 -0.16
CA VAL A 44 -8.08 -4.66 0.61
C VAL A 44 -6.82 -5.42 0.21
N ASP A 45 -6.65 -5.68 -1.09
CA ASP A 45 -5.52 -6.43 -1.66
C ASP A 45 -4.49 -5.50 -2.34
N TYR A 46 -4.96 -4.39 -2.91
CA TYR A 46 -4.11 -3.33 -3.46
C TYR A 46 -4.64 -1.95 -3.11
N PHE A 47 -3.76 -0.95 -3.09
CA PHE A 47 -4.05 0.42 -2.67
C PHE A 47 -3.43 1.40 -3.64
N VAL A 48 -4.14 2.47 -3.99
CA VAL A 48 -3.63 3.52 -4.87
C VAL A 48 -3.37 4.77 -4.03
N GLY A 49 -2.12 5.21 -3.99
CA GLY A 49 -1.68 6.34 -3.19
C GLY A 49 -1.34 5.97 -1.74
N GLY A 50 -0.45 6.76 -1.13
CA GLY A 50 0.01 6.52 0.24
C GLY A 50 -1.09 6.72 1.27
N GLU A 51 -2.03 7.63 1.02
CA GLU A 51 -3.16 7.90 1.92
C GLU A 51 -4.12 6.71 2.03
N GLU A 52 -4.43 6.04 0.92
CA GLU A 52 -5.34 4.88 0.91
C GLU A 52 -4.72 3.71 1.69
N LEU A 53 -3.42 3.48 1.50
CA LEU A 53 -2.67 2.48 2.27
C LEU A 53 -2.66 2.82 3.77
N LEU A 54 -2.36 4.06 4.14
CA LEU A 54 -2.32 4.48 5.54
C LEU A 54 -3.68 4.33 6.23
N LYS A 55 -4.78 4.72 5.58
CA LYS A 55 -6.14 4.54 6.12
C LYS A 55 -6.48 3.07 6.37
N PHE A 56 -6.03 2.17 5.49
CA PHE A 56 -6.22 0.74 5.69
C PHE A 56 -5.43 0.21 6.88
N LEU A 57 -4.16 0.61 7.02
CA LEU A 57 -3.32 0.19 8.14
C LEU A 57 -3.82 0.75 9.47
N ASP A 58 -4.30 1.99 9.48
CA ASP A 58 -4.93 2.62 10.65
C ASP A 58 -6.18 1.83 11.09
N ARG A 59 -7.01 1.38 10.13
CA ARG A 59 -8.15 0.50 10.41
C ARG A 59 -7.77 -0.90 10.90
N LEU A 60 -6.63 -1.43 10.45
CA LEU A 60 -6.15 -2.75 10.88
C LEU A 60 -5.43 -2.71 12.24
N ALA A 61 -4.87 -1.56 12.63
CA ALA A 61 -4.18 -1.37 13.90
C ALA A 61 -5.16 -1.13 15.09
N LEU A 62 -6.43 -1.51 14.92
CA LEU A 62 -7.56 -1.31 15.82
C LEU A 62 -7.84 -2.56 16.65
#